data_AF-A0A958BR53-F1
#
_entry.id   AF-A0A958BR53-F1
#
_cell.length_a   1.000
_cell.length_b   1.000
_cell.length_c   1.000
_cell.angle_alpha   90.00
_cell.angle_beta   90.00
_cell.angle_gamma   90.00
#
_symmetry.space_group_name_H-M   'P 1'
#
loop_
_entity.id
_entity.type
_entity.pdbx_description
1 polymer ?
#
loop_
_entity_poly.entity_id
_entity_poly.type
_entity_poly.pdbx_seq_one_letter_code
_entity_poly.pdbx_strand_id
1 'polypeptide(L)'
;MNNPEIVTPPVVAPSTKPSTGDKINRWLEKHWLLGFNSAWGIFVILPWLAPIFMAIGLTWPGRAVYFIYSFFCHQLPERSWFLFGPQFSYTQAQIAEAWGRTLPEISNELVRRQFIGTVDMGWKVAWSDRMIGMYMSIFIFGLIYALLRELGYRWPPMPWWLFFLFILPMALDGTTHL
;
A
#
# COMPACT_ATOMS: atom_id res chain seq x y z
N MET A 1 -60.67 24.72 -40.86
CA MET A 1 -60.54 23.27 -40.58
C MET A 1 -59.05 22.96 -40.59
N ASN A 2 -58.42 22.91 -39.42
CA ASN A 2 -56.98 22.64 -39.31
C ASN A 2 -56.76 21.14 -39.36
N ASN A 3 -55.96 20.68 -40.32
CA ASN A 3 -55.54 19.29 -40.46
C ASN A 3 -54.53 18.97 -39.34
N PRO A 4 -54.71 17.90 -38.54
CA PRO A 4 -53.74 17.57 -37.50
C PRO A 4 -52.44 17.07 -38.16
N GLU A 5 -51.31 17.70 -37.81
CA GLU A 5 -49.98 17.20 -38.15
C GLU A 5 -49.78 15.84 -37.48
N ILE A 6 -49.53 14.81 -38.31
CA ILE A 6 -49.15 13.49 -37.83
C ILE A 6 -47.69 13.59 -37.38
N VAL A 7 -47.48 13.81 -36.08
CA VAL A 7 -46.16 13.71 -35.46
C VAL A 7 -45.78 12.23 -35.43
N THR A 8 -44.96 11.80 -36.40
CA THR A 8 -44.38 10.46 -36.38
C THR A 8 -43.41 10.35 -35.19
N PRO A 9 -43.52 9.31 -34.34
CA PRO A 9 -42.60 9.14 -33.23
C PRO A 9 -41.16 8.99 -33.75
N PRO A 10 -40.15 9.48 -33.00
CA PRO A 10 -38.76 9.34 -33.40
C PRO A 10 -38.41 7.86 -33.58
N VAL A 11 -37.78 7.53 -34.71
CA VAL A 11 -37.26 6.19 -34.99
C VAL A 11 -36.19 5.88 -33.95
N VAL A 12 -36.54 5.07 -32.96
CA VAL A 12 -35.58 4.58 -31.95
C VAL A 12 -34.65 3.60 -32.65
N ALA A 13 -33.38 3.96 -32.79
CA ALA A 13 -32.36 3.08 -33.36
C ALA A 13 -32.31 1.75 -32.57
N PRO A 14 -32.16 0.60 -33.24
CA PRO A 14 -32.12 -0.69 -32.57
C PRO A 14 -30.96 -0.74 -31.59
N SER A 15 -31.24 -1.18 -30.35
CA SER A 15 -30.21 -1.31 -29.32
C SER A 15 -29.16 -2.31 -29.78
N THR A 16 -27.93 -1.83 -29.97
CA THR A 16 -26.81 -2.68 -30.34
C THR A 16 -26.50 -3.63 -29.19
N LYS A 17 -26.34 -4.93 -29.48
CA LYS A 17 -25.93 -5.89 -28.46
C LYS A 17 -24.60 -5.41 -27.86
N PRO A 18 -24.46 -5.37 -26.53
CA PRO A 18 -23.25 -4.86 -25.90
C PRO A 18 -22.04 -5.69 -26.32
N SER A 19 -20.99 -5.00 -26.76
CA SER A 19 -19.74 -5.61 -27.16
C SER A 19 -19.07 -6.30 -25.96
N THR A 20 -18.08 -7.16 -26.23
CA THR A 20 -17.24 -7.73 -25.16
C THR A 20 -16.55 -6.64 -24.35
N GLY A 21 -16.14 -5.53 -24.98
CA GLY A 21 -15.59 -4.36 -24.32
C GLY A 21 -16.56 -3.72 -23.32
N ASP A 22 -17.83 -3.54 -23.71
CA ASP A 22 -18.87 -2.96 -22.83
C ASP A 22 -19.19 -3.84 -21.62
N LYS A 23 -19.01 -5.15 -21.76
CA LYS A 23 -19.20 -6.10 -20.65
C LYS A 23 -18.02 -6.05 -19.67
N ILE A 24 -16.80 -5.99 -20.18
CA ILE A 24 -15.58 -5.84 -19.36
C ILE A 24 -15.61 -4.50 -18.62
N ASN A 25 -15.94 -3.41 -19.31
CA ASN A 25 -15.99 -2.09 -18.69
C ASN A 25 -17.03 -2.04 -17.56
N ARG A 26 -18.25 -2.54 -17.79
CA ARG A 26 -19.26 -2.61 -16.72
C ARG A 26 -18.87 -3.51 -15.56
N TRP A 27 -18.14 -4.60 -15.83
CA TRP A 27 -17.62 -5.45 -14.78
C TRP A 27 -16.55 -4.71 -13.96
N LEU A 28 -15.64 -3.99 -14.61
CA LEU A 28 -14.63 -3.16 -13.94
C LEU A 28 -15.28 -2.03 -13.14
N GLU A 29 -16.25 -1.29 -13.69
CA GLU A 29 -16.99 -0.26 -12.97
C GLU A 29 -17.72 -0.81 -11.74
N LYS A 30 -18.17 -2.06 -11.79
CA LYS A 30 -18.82 -2.70 -10.65
C LYS A 30 -17.82 -3.21 -9.60
N HIS A 31 -16.64 -3.67 -10.02
CA HIS A 31 -15.66 -4.35 -9.15
C HIS A 31 -14.33 -3.61 -8.99
N TRP A 32 -14.21 -2.36 -9.44
CA TRP A 32 -12.94 -1.59 -9.39
C TRP A 32 -12.41 -1.51 -7.97
N LEU A 33 -13.29 -1.39 -6.98
CA LEU A 33 -12.92 -1.28 -5.58
C LEU A 33 -12.33 -2.59 -5.05
N LEU A 34 -12.89 -3.74 -5.45
CA LEU A 34 -12.32 -5.05 -5.16
C LEU A 34 -10.95 -5.21 -5.84
N GLY A 35 -10.84 -4.83 -7.11
CA GLY A 35 -9.58 -4.87 -7.85
C GLY A 35 -8.49 -4.00 -7.20
N PHE A 36 -8.83 -2.75 -6.89
CA PHE A 36 -7.95 -1.80 -6.21
C PHE A 36 -7.51 -2.33 -4.85
N ASN A 37 -8.45 -2.69 -3.97
CA ASN A 37 -8.11 -3.19 -2.64
C ASN A 37 -7.33 -4.50 -2.69
N SER A 38 -7.59 -5.38 -3.66
CA SER A 38 -6.81 -6.61 -3.83
C SER A 38 -5.37 -6.33 -4.23
N ALA A 39 -5.18 -5.50 -5.26
CA ALA A 39 -3.84 -5.13 -5.74
C ALA A 39 -3.04 -4.37 -4.66
N TRP A 40 -3.70 -3.41 -4.00
CA TRP A 40 -3.09 -2.64 -2.92
C TRP A 40 -2.82 -3.50 -1.69
N GLY A 41 -3.75 -4.39 -1.35
CA GLY A 41 -3.61 -5.40 -0.29
C GLY A 41 -2.37 -6.26 -0.47
N ILE A 42 -2.16 -6.80 -1.68
CA ILE A 42 -0.95 -7.55 -2.02
C ILE A 42 0.29 -6.66 -1.79
N PHE A 43 0.28 -5.43 -2.29
CA PHE A 43 1.40 -4.50 -2.13
C PHE A 43 1.71 -4.16 -0.66
N VAL A 44 0.72 -4.08 0.22
CA VAL A 44 0.94 -3.80 1.65
C VAL A 44 1.25 -5.02 2.50
N ILE A 45 0.80 -6.22 2.10
CA ILE A 45 1.01 -7.47 2.85
C ILE A 45 2.37 -8.08 2.56
N LEU A 46 2.84 -8.07 1.30
CA LEU A 46 4.09 -8.72 0.91
C LEU A 46 5.31 -8.32 1.77
N PRO A 47 5.53 -7.05 2.17
CA PRO A 47 6.67 -6.66 3.01
C PRO A 47 6.72 -7.37 4.36
N TRP A 48 5.55 -7.74 4.90
CA TRP A 48 5.41 -8.48 6.15
C TRP A 48 5.72 -9.96 5.99
N LEU A 49 5.58 -10.50 4.78
CA LEU A 49 5.99 -11.88 4.49
C LEU A 49 7.50 -12.04 4.46
N ALA A 50 8.27 -10.99 4.18
CA ALA A 50 9.73 -11.05 4.15
C ALA A 50 10.34 -11.61 5.46
N PRO A 51 10.07 -11.03 6.65
CA PRO A 51 10.59 -11.58 7.90
C PRO A 51 10.02 -12.97 8.22
N ILE A 52 8.78 -13.28 7.81
CA ILE A 52 8.20 -14.63 7.99
C ILE A 52 9.01 -15.66 7.20
N PHE A 53 9.26 -15.40 5.92
CA PHE A 53 10.05 -16.28 5.07
C PHE A 53 11.47 -16.47 5.62
N MET A 54 12.09 -15.41 6.11
CA MET A 54 13.41 -15.52 6.71
C MET A 54 13.40 -16.35 8.01
N ALA A 55 12.40 -16.18 8.87
CA ALA A 55 12.28 -16.91 10.14
C ALA A 55 12.05 -18.42 9.94
N ILE A 56 11.31 -18.82 8.89
CA ILE A 56 11.08 -20.24 8.56
C ILE A 56 12.14 -20.84 7.63
N GLY A 57 13.23 -20.12 7.37
CA GLY A 57 14.35 -20.61 6.54
C GLY A 57 14.15 -20.49 5.03
N LEU A 58 13.03 -19.94 4.54
CA LEU A 58 12.80 -19.59 3.14
C LEU A 58 13.55 -18.29 2.77
N THR A 59 14.87 -18.35 2.85
CA THR A 59 15.73 -17.17 2.69
C THR A 59 15.67 -16.54 1.29
N TRP A 60 15.55 -17.36 0.24
CA TRP A 60 15.48 -16.87 -1.14
C TRP A 60 14.19 -16.06 -1.39
N PRO A 61 12.99 -16.57 -1.06
CA PRO A 61 11.76 -15.78 -1.11
C PRO A 61 11.83 -14.50 -0.27
N GLY A 62 12.32 -14.57 0.97
CA GLY A 62 12.47 -13.40 1.83
C GLY A 62 13.35 -12.31 1.20
N ARG A 63 14.53 -12.69 0.69
CA ARG A 63 15.46 -11.79 -0.01
C ARG A 63 14.87 -11.21 -1.30
N ALA A 64 14.08 -11.98 -2.04
CA ALA A 64 13.38 -11.47 -3.22
C ALA A 64 12.39 -10.36 -2.85
N VAL A 65 11.63 -10.51 -1.75
CA VAL A 65 10.75 -9.45 -1.26
C VAL A 65 11.56 -8.22 -0.85
N TYR A 66 12.62 -8.35 -0.04
CA TYR A 66 13.47 -7.20 0.32
C TYR A 66 14.01 -6.48 -0.92
N PHE A 67 14.48 -7.23 -1.92
CA PHE A 67 14.98 -6.69 -3.17
C PHE A 67 13.92 -5.89 -3.93
N ILE A 68 12.74 -6.48 -4.18
CA ILE A 68 11.64 -5.80 -4.89
C ILE A 68 11.24 -4.53 -4.15
N TYR A 69 11.11 -4.59 -2.82
CA TYR A 69 10.70 -3.44 -2.03
C TYR A 69 11.81 -2.39 -1.85
N SER A 70 13.06 -2.69 -2.20
CA SER A 70 14.18 -1.74 -2.10
C SER A 70 14.07 -0.60 -3.13
N PHE A 71 13.30 -0.82 -4.21
CA PHE A 71 12.96 0.21 -5.20
C PHE A 71 11.92 1.21 -4.69
N PHE A 72 11.16 0.84 -3.66
CA PHE A 72 10.10 1.68 -3.08
C PHE A 72 10.51 2.27 -1.73
N CYS A 73 11.37 1.59 -0.98
CA CYS A 73 11.76 1.93 0.37
C CYS A 73 13.27 1.85 0.57
N HIS A 74 13.80 2.76 1.39
CA HIS A 74 15.18 2.65 1.85
C HIS A 74 15.39 1.46 2.80
N GLN A 75 14.35 1.03 3.53
CA GLN A 75 14.38 -0.12 4.44
C GLN A 75 15.51 -0.02 5.49
N LEU A 76 15.70 1.16 6.06
CA LEU A 76 16.73 1.33 7.10
C LEU A 76 16.37 0.49 8.32
N PRO A 77 17.29 -0.35 8.83
CA PRO A 77 16.98 -1.25 9.92
C PRO A 77 16.55 -0.50 11.17
N GLU A 78 17.18 0.64 11.50
CA GLU A 78 16.80 1.46 12.66
C GLU A 78 15.43 2.16 12.52
N ARG A 79 14.84 2.15 11.32
CA ARG A 79 13.51 2.72 11.01
C ARG A 79 12.51 1.62 10.62
N SER A 80 12.86 0.34 10.71
CA SER A 80 12.00 -0.77 10.31
C SER A 80 11.56 -1.56 11.53
N TRP A 81 10.36 -2.13 11.49
CA TRP A 81 9.91 -3.03 12.56
C TRP A 81 10.57 -4.39 12.43
N PHE A 82 10.99 -4.98 13.54
CA PHE A 82 11.54 -6.34 13.62
C PHE A 82 10.49 -7.32 14.13
N LEU A 83 10.44 -8.50 13.52
CA LEU A 83 9.62 -9.63 13.95
C LEU A 83 10.52 -10.80 14.34
N PHE A 84 10.00 -11.68 15.21
CA PHE A 84 10.68 -12.89 15.68
C PHE A 84 11.96 -12.62 16.50
N GLY A 85 12.05 -11.43 17.11
CA GLY A 85 13.08 -11.06 18.07
C GLY A 85 12.49 -10.44 19.32
N PRO A 86 13.32 -10.06 20.31
CA PRO A 86 12.88 -9.53 21.59
C PRO A 86 12.32 -8.11 21.53
N GLN A 87 12.65 -7.32 20.51
CA GLN A 87 12.20 -5.93 20.37
C GLN A 87 11.68 -5.66 18.96
N PHE A 88 10.77 -4.69 18.85
CA PHE A 88 10.20 -4.26 17.56
C PHE A 88 11.08 -3.25 16.82
N SER A 89 12.04 -2.61 17.47
CA SER A 89 12.99 -1.70 16.84
C SER A 89 14.31 -1.69 17.61
N TYR A 90 15.38 -1.31 16.91
CA TYR A 90 16.73 -1.29 17.46
C TYR A 90 17.46 -0.01 17.03
N THR A 91 18.31 0.49 17.92
CA THR A 91 19.23 1.58 17.62
C THR A 91 20.32 1.13 16.65
N GLN A 92 20.95 2.09 15.95
CA GLN A 92 22.11 1.80 15.09
C GLN A 92 23.24 1.09 15.86
N ALA A 93 23.43 1.40 17.15
CA ALA A 93 24.46 0.77 17.98
C ALA A 93 24.18 -0.73 18.18
N GLN A 94 22.94 -1.08 18.52
CA GLN A 94 22.52 -2.48 18.66
C GLN A 94 22.63 -3.22 17.33
N ILE A 95 22.24 -2.59 16.22
CA ILE A 95 22.35 -3.17 14.88
C ILE A 95 23.82 -3.41 14.50
N ALA A 96 24.71 -2.45 14.79
CA ALA A 96 26.14 -2.59 14.55
C ALA A 96 26.70 -3.79 15.33
N GLU A 97 26.38 -3.87 16.62
CA GLU A 97 26.81 -4.96 17.49
C GLU A 97 26.35 -6.33 16.98
N ALA A 98 25.06 -6.49 16.66
CA ALA A 98 24.54 -7.75 16.14
C ALA A 98 25.05 -8.11 14.74
N TRP A 99 25.49 -7.12 13.97
CA TRP A 99 26.14 -7.32 12.68
C TRP A 99 27.66 -7.58 12.80
N GLY A 100 28.23 -7.48 14.01
CA GLY A 100 29.68 -7.58 14.22
C GLY A 100 30.45 -6.42 13.58
N ARG A 101 29.85 -5.22 13.55
CA ARG A 101 30.41 -3.98 13.00
C ARG A 101 30.43 -2.87 14.04
N THR A 102 31.16 -1.81 13.74
CA THR A 102 31.22 -0.58 14.54
C THR A 102 30.30 0.50 13.97
N LEU A 103 29.90 1.46 14.80
CA LEU A 103 29.06 2.60 14.38
C LEU A 103 29.64 3.38 13.19
N PRO A 104 30.95 3.70 13.13
CA PRO A 104 31.53 4.37 11.96
C PRO A 104 31.40 3.57 10.66
N GLU A 105 31.48 2.24 10.72
CA GLU A 105 31.37 1.37 9.53
C GLU A 105 29.95 1.33 8.95
N ILE A 106 28.93 1.53 9.81
CA ILE A 106 27.53 1.58 9.40
C ILE A 106 26.99 3.02 9.33
N SER A 107 27.86 4.02 9.34
CA SER A 107 27.47 5.43 9.23
C SER A 107 26.79 5.75 7.90
N ASN A 108 27.23 5.08 6.83
CA ASN A 108 26.66 5.21 5.49
C ASN A 108 25.31 4.48 5.38
N GLU A 109 24.31 5.18 4.85
CA GLU A 109 22.96 4.63 4.66
C GLU A 109 22.95 3.38 3.78
N LEU A 110 23.64 3.39 2.63
CA LEU A 110 23.66 2.27 1.69
C LEU A 110 24.21 0.99 2.32
N VAL A 111 25.14 1.13 3.27
CA VAL A 111 25.64 0.01 4.06
C VAL A 111 24.53 -0.51 4.99
N ARG A 112 23.86 0.37 5.75
CA ARG A 112 22.77 -0.04 6.67
C ARG A 112 21.63 -0.77 5.96
N ARG A 113 21.30 -0.40 4.72
CA ARG A 113 20.24 -1.07 3.93
C ARG A 113 20.46 -2.59 3.81
N GLN A 114 21.71 -3.04 3.83
CA GLN A 114 22.10 -4.45 3.68
C GLN A 114 21.74 -5.32 4.89
N PHE A 115 21.58 -4.73 6.09
CA PHE A 115 21.23 -5.48 7.28
C PHE A 115 19.75 -5.87 7.26
N ILE A 116 19.46 -7.17 7.18
CA ILE A 116 18.10 -7.72 7.17
C ILE A 116 17.65 -8.13 8.59
N GLY A 117 18.56 -8.70 9.38
CA GLY A 117 18.25 -9.26 10.69
C GLY A 117 19.13 -10.45 11.03
N THR A 118 18.98 -10.95 12.25
CA THR A 118 19.71 -12.11 12.79
C THR A 118 18.76 -13.01 13.56
N VAL A 119 19.22 -14.21 13.91
CA VAL A 119 18.42 -15.17 14.69
C VAL A 119 18.01 -14.64 16.06
N ASP A 120 18.87 -13.84 16.69
CA ASP A 120 18.62 -13.30 18.03
C ASP A 120 17.80 -12.00 17.99
N MET A 121 18.03 -11.16 16.97
CA MET A 121 17.43 -9.83 16.86
C MET A 121 16.05 -9.85 16.18
N GLY A 122 15.78 -10.90 15.42
CA GLY A 122 14.65 -10.93 14.52
C GLY A 122 15.00 -10.44 13.12
N TRP A 123 13.99 -10.32 12.27
CA TRP A 123 14.09 -9.92 10.87
C TRP A 123 13.20 -8.71 10.64
N LYS A 124 13.74 -7.70 9.96
CA LYS A 124 13.01 -6.47 9.70
C LYS A 124 11.88 -6.69 8.69
N VAL A 125 10.76 -5.99 8.81
CA VAL A 125 9.79 -5.85 7.73
C VAL A 125 10.47 -5.17 6.54
N ALA A 126 10.12 -5.54 5.30
CA ALA A 126 10.72 -4.94 4.10
C ALA A 126 10.27 -3.49 3.81
N TRP A 127 9.98 -2.72 4.88
CA TRP A 127 9.54 -1.33 4.88
C TRP A 127 9.96 -0.61 6.15
N SER A 128 10.07 0.72 6.05
CA SER A 128 10.13 1.60 7.22
C SER A 128 8.76 1.74 7.87
N ASP A 129 8.78 2.11 9.15
CA ASP A 129 7.63 2.52 9.96
C ASP A 129 6.76 3.57 9.24
N ARG A 130 7.39 4.59 8.62
CA ARG A 130 6.70 5.61 7.83
C ARG A 130 5.96 5.03 6.63
N MET A 131 6.57 4.12 5.87
CA MET A 131 5.91 3.48 4.72
C MET A 131 4.79 2.56 5.17
N ILE A 132 4.95 1.83 6.26
CA ILE A 132 3.87 1.03 6.84
C ILE A 132 2.67 1.95 7.12
N GLY A 133 2.85 3.05 7.85
CA GLY A 133 1.77 3.98 8.17
C GLY A 133 1.09 4.57 6.92
N MET A 134 1.88 5.05 5.96
CA MET A 134 1.35 5.67 4.75
C MET A 134 0.57 4.70 3.87
N TYR A 135 1.11 3.51 3.58
CA TYR A 135 0.46 2.59 2.64
C TYR A 135 -0.64 1.76 3.29
N MET A 136 -0.49 1.37 4.58
CA MET A 136 -1.53 0.65 5.32
C MET A 136 -2.77 1.51 5.54
N SER A 137 -2.61 2.82 5.81
CA SER A 137 -3.77 3.70 6.00
C SER A 137 -4.65 3.77 4.75
N ILE A 138 -4.04 3.83 3.55
CA ILE A 138 -4.76 3.77 2.27
C ILE A 138 -5.52 2.45 2.14
N PHE A 139 -4.87 1.32 2.48
CA PHE A 139 -5.52 0.01 2.43
C PHE A 139 -6.70 -0.08 3.39
N ILE A 140 -6.50 0.28 4.66
CA ILE A 140 -7.54 0.23 5.70
C ILE A 140 -8.70 1.16 5.31
N PHE A 141 -8.42 2.38 4.85
CA PHE A 141 -9.45 3.29 4.39
C PHE A 141 -10.21 2.73 3.19
N GLY A 142 -9.52 2.09 2.24
CA GLY A 142 -10.13 1.40 1.10
C GLY A 142 -11.06 0.26 1.52
N LEU A 143 -10.69 -0.52 2.55
CA LEU A 143 -11.53 -1.56 3.13
C LEU A 143 -12.74 -0.99 3.88
N ILE A 144 -12.54 0.05 4.69
CA ILE A 144 -13.62 0.76 5.38
C ILE A 144 -14.60 1.35 4.36
N TYR A 145 -14.09 1.94 3.27
CA TYR A 145 -14.91 2.49 2.19
C TYR A 145 -15.72 1.41 1.48
N ALA A 146 -15.12 0.25 1.21
CA ALA A 146 -15.85 -0.90 0.65
C ALA A 146 -16.97 -1.38 1.56
N LEU A 147 -16.67 -1.56 2.85
CA LEU A 147 -17.65 -1.97 3.85
C LEU A 147 -18.81 -0.97 3.95
N LEU A 148 -18.52 0.33 4.09
CA LEU A 148 -19.56 1.35 4.22
C LEU A 148 -20.42 1.46 2.96
N ARG A 149 -19.83 1.30 1.77
CA ARG A 149 -20.56 1.24 0.51
C ARG A 149 -21.50 0.03 0.44
N GLU A 150 -21.04 -1.14 0.89
CA GLU A 150 -21.88 -2.35 0.97
C GLU A 150 -23.01 -2.22 1.99
N LEU A 151 -22.77 -1.54 3.11
CA LEU A 151 -23.78 -1.19 4.11
C LEU A 151 -24.78 -0.11 3.64
N GLY A 152 -24.64 0.39 2.41
CA GLY A 152 -25.56 1.37 1.81
C GLY A 152 -25.28 2.83 2.18
N TYR A 153 -24.16 3.12 2.84
CA TYR A 153 -23.78 4.49 3.16
C TYR A 153 -23.31 5.22 1.90
N ARG A 154 -23.90 6.39 1.62
CA ARG A 154 -23.51 7.26 0.49
C ARG A 154 -22.68 8.42 1.01
N TRP A 155 -21.37 8.36 0.81
CA TRP A 155 -20.50 9.49 1.16
C TRP A 155 -20.70 10.67 0.20
N PRO A 156 -21.01 11.87 0.71
CA PRO A 156 -20.98 13.08 -0.13
C PRO A 156 -19.55 13.32 -0.63
N PRO A 157 -19.38 14.03 -1.76
CA PRO A 157 -18.07 14.41 -2.24
C PRO A 157 -17.32 15.18 -1.16
N MET A 158 -16.06 14.82 -0.94
CA MET A 158 -15.22 15.44 0.09
C MET A 158 -15.00 16.92 -0.26
N PRO A 159 -15.25 17.87 0.67
CA PRO A 159 -14.93 19.26 0.41
C PRO A 159 -13.41 19.43 0.30
N TRP A 160 -12.96 20.27 -0.63
CA TRP A 160 -11.54 20.41 -0.98
C TRP A 160 -10.63 20.81 0.20
N TRP A 161 -11.15 21.53 1.20
CA TRP A 161 -10.37 21.89 2.40
C TRP A 161 -10.07 20.68 3.29
N LEU A 162 -10.97 19.69 3.34
CA LEU A 162 -10.80 18.48 4.14
C LEU A 162 -9.69 17.60 3.56
N PHE A 163 -9.52 17.62 2.24
CA PHE A 163 -8.38 17.02 1.57
C PHE A 163 -7.04 17.62 2.02
N PHE A 164 -6.92 18.95 2.08
CA PHE A 164 -5.71 19.61 2.60
C PHE A 164 -5.45 19.29 4.08
N LEU A 165 -6.51 19.21 4.89
CA LEU A 165 -6.40 18.81 6.29
C LEU A 165 -5.83 17.39 6.44
N PHE A 166 -6.26 16.43 5.62
CA PHE A 166 -5.76 15.05 5.67
C PHE A 166 -4.34 14.89 5.11
N ILE A 167 -3.90 15.77 4.20
CA ILE A 167 -2.53 15.76 3.68
C ILE A 167 -1.53 16.39 4.66
N LEU A 168 -1.99 17.29 5.53
CA LEU A 168 -1.13 18.06 6.41
C LEU A 168 -0.14 17.20 7.23
N PRO A 169 -0.52 16.07 7.86
CA PRO A 169 0.43 15.23 8.59
C PRO A 169 1.56 14.71 7.70
N MET A 170 1.26 14.30 6.46
CA MET A 170 2.26 13.82 5.51
C MET A 170 3.18 14.95 5.03
N ALA A 171 2.65 16.16 4.85
CA ALA A 171 3.45 17.33 4.48
C ALA A 171 4.42 17.74 5.61
N LEU A 172 3.97 17.71 6.86
CA LEU A 172 4.80 17.97 8.04
C LEU A 172 5.87 16.89 8.21
N ASP A 173 5.48 15.63 8.10
CA ASP A 173 6.36 14.47 8.17
C ASP A 173 7.45 14.52 7.07
N GLY A 174 7.10 14.90 5.85
CA GLY A 174 8.04 15.03 4.71
C GLY A 174 9.03 16.19 4.82
N THR A 175 8.69 17.24 5.57
CA THR A 175 9.53 18.45 5.72
C THR A 175 10.41 18.43 6.97
N THR A 176 10.00 17.70 8.01
CA THR A 176 10.69 17.72 9.31
C THR A 176 11.75 16.61 9.47
N HIS A 177 11.78 15.60 8.59
CA HIS A 177 12.67 14.43 8.68
C HIS A 177 12.70 13.73 10.07
N LEU A 178 11.66 13.95 10.87
CA LEU A 178 11.44 13.26 12.15
C LEU A 178 11.20 11.77 11.90
#